data_AF-A0A135ICS2-F1
#
_entry.id   AF-A0A135ICS2-F1
#
_cell.length_a   1.000
_cell.length_b   1.000
_cell.length_c   1.000
_cell.angle_alpha   90.00
_cell.angle_beta   90.00
_cell.angle_gamma   90.00
#
_symmetry.space_group_name_H-M   'P 1'
#
loop_
_entity.id
_entity.type
_entity.pdbx_description
1 polymer ?
#
loop_
_entity_poly.entity_id
_entity_poly.type
_entity_poly.pdbx_seq_one_letter_code
_entity_poly.pdbx_strand_id
1 'polypeptide(L)'
;MNDRLVERWSKEREKGQLRYVAKTSLILSLALIFGRLFGAYLSHDGVWMESHWEEVVLHSLFVLLFTPFISLVSWNLREASYKKALKRRTNR
;
A
#
# COMPACT_ATOMS: atom_id res chain seq x y z
N MET A 1 13.78 8.68 11.74
CA MET A 1 12.54 8.09 12.29
C MET A 1 12.44 8.52 13.74
N ASN A 2 11.33 9.14 14.14
CA ASN A 2 11.12 9.63 15.51
C ASN A 2 10.79 8.45 16.46
N ASP A 3 10.85 8.67 17.77
CA ASP A 3 10.76 7.60 18.77
C ASP A 3 9.44 6.85 18.76
N ARG A 4 8.33 7.59 18.62
CA ARG A 4 6.99 7.02 18.46
C ARG A 4 6.87 6.14 17.21
N LEU A 5 7.58 6.50 16.13
CA LEU A 5 7.55 5.71 14.88
C LEU A 5 8.37 4.42 15.05
N VAL A 6 9.48 4.46 15.77
CA VAL A 6 10.30 3.28 16.11
C VAL A 6 9.52 2.28 16.95
N GLU A 7 8.83 2.74 17.99
CA GLU A 7 7.99 1.86 18.81
C GLU A 7 6.84 1.24 17.98
N ARG A 8 6.15 2.07 17.20
CA ARG A 8 5.05 1.61 16.33
C ARG A 8 5.53 0.58 15.30
N TRP A 9 6.68 0.83 14.66
CA TRP A 9 7.26 -0.11 13.71
C TRP A 9 7.70 -1.41 14.39
N SER A 10 8.25 -1.33 15.61
CA SER A 10 8.61 -2.52 16.39
C SER A 10 7.43 -3.46 16.60
N LYS A 11 6.27 -2.92 17.00
CA LYS A 11 5.03 -3.69 17.19
C LYS A 11 4.48 -4.28 15.89
N GLU A 12 4.62 -3.57 14.77
CA GLU A 12 4.13 -4.04 13.47
C GLU A 12 5.07 -5.11 12.88
N ARG A 13 6.38 -4.94 13.07
CA ARG A 13 7.43 -5.87 12.67
C ARG A 13 7.25 -7.26 13.28
N GLU A 14 6.90 -7.31 14.56
CA GLU A 14 6.67 -8.55 15.32
C GLU A 14 5.57 -9.41 14.70
N LYS A 15 4.58 -8.79 14.04
CA LYS A 15 3.50 -9.48 13.34
C LYS A 15 3.91 -10.11 12.00
N GLY A 16 5.14 -9.81 11.54
CA GLY A 16 5.74 -10.39 10.35
C GLY A 16 5.49 -9.63 9.05
N GLN A 17 6.42 -9.82 8.10
CA GLN A 17 6.42 -9.15 6.80
C GLN A 17 5.21 -9.52 5.95
N LEU A 18 4.85 -10.81 5.89
CA LEU A 18 3.73 -11.30 5.07
C LEU A 18 2.41 -10.63 5.47
N ARG A 19 2.15 -10.53 6.78
CA ARG A 19 0.95 -9.88 7.29
C ARG A 19 0.93 -8.38 6.96
N TYR A 20 2.06 -7.70 7.06
CA TYR A 20 2.17 -6.31 6.66
C TYR A 20 1.91 -6.13 5.16
N VAL A 21 2.55 -6.95 4.32
CA VAL A 21 2.40 -6.88 2.86
C VAL A 21 0.97 -7.17 2.46
N ALA A 22 0.34 -8.23 2.99
CA ALA A 22 -1.06 -8.56 2.70
C ALA A 22 -2.01 -7.43 3.11
N LYS A 23 -1.88 -6.91 4.33
CA LYS A 23 -2.73 -5.81 4.82
C LYS A 23 -2.54 -4.53 4.02
N THR A 24 -1.29 -4.14 3.78
CA THR A 24 -0.95 -2.88 3.11
C THR A 24 -1.34 -2.93 1.64
N SER A 25 -1.09 -4.06 0.96
CA SER A 25 -1.50 -4.26 -0.43
C SER A 25 -3.01 -4.26 -0.56
N LEU A 26 -3.74 -4.93 0.33
CA LEU A 26 -5.21 -4.91 0.33
C LEU A 26 -5.76 -3.49 0.50
N ILE A 27 -5.23 -2.72 1.46
CA ILE A 27 -5.66 -1.33 1.68
C ILE A 27 -5.36 -0.46 0.46
N LEU A 28 -4.16 -0.57 -0.11
CA LEU A 28 -3.78 0.18 -1.31
C LEU A 28 -4.65 -0.19 -2.51
N SER A 29 -4.90 -1.47 -2.71
CA SER A 29 -5.76 -1.96 -3.79
C SER A 29 -7.17 -1.42 -3.65
N LEU A 30 -7.76 -1.52 -2.46
CA LEU A 30 -9.09 -0.97 -2.21
C LEU A 30 -9.11 0.54 -2.45
N ALA A 31 -8.13 1.29 -1.93
CA ALA A 31 -8.07 2.74 -2.13
C ALA A 31 -8.00 3.14 -3.62
N LEU A 32 -7.21 2.43 -4.42
CA LEU A 32 -7.07 2.69 -5.85
C LEU A 32 -8.34 2.31 -6.63
N ILE A 33 -8.92 1.14 -6.35
CA ILE A 33 -10.16 0.67 -6.99
C ILE A 33 -11.32 1.62 -6.65
N PHE A 34 -11.50 1.97 -5.37
CA PHE A 34 -12.54 2.93 -4.96
C PHE A 34 -12.30 4.31 -5.56
N GLY A 35 -11.05 4.79 -5.61
CA GLY A 35 -10.71 6.07 -6.24
C GLY A 35 -11.11 6.10 -7.72
N ARG A 36 -10.87 5.01 -8.46
CA ARG A 36 -11.27 4.85 -9.87
C ARG A 36 -12.79 4.88 -10.01
N LEU A 37 -13.51 4.08 -9.22
CA LEU A 37 -14.98 4.03 -9.25
C LEU A 37 -15.61 5.37 -8.91
N PHE A 38 -15.05 6.06 -7.91
CA PHE A 38 -15.52 7.39 -7.51
C PHE A 38 -15.28 8.43 -8.61
N GLY A 39 -14.11 8.40 -9.26
CA GLY A 39 -13.81 9.27 -10.41
C GLY A 39 -14.74 8.99 -11.61
N ALA A 40 -15.04 7.72 -11.89
CA ALA A 40 -16.00 7.33 -12.93
C ALA A 40 -17.41 7.82 -12.60
N TYR A 41 -17.86 7.69 -11.35
CA TYR A 41 -19.17 8.17 -10.91
C TYR A 41 -19.33 9.69 -11.05
N LEU A 42 -18.27 10.46 -10.77
CA LEU A 42 -18.31 11.93 -10.89
C LEU A 42 -18.28 12.41 -12.34
N SER A 43 -17.69 11.62 -13.25
CA SER A 43 -17.59 11.97 -14.66
C SER A 43 -18.95 11.72 -15.33
N HIS A 44 -19.76 12.78 -15.48
CA HIS A 44 -21.15 12.76 -15.98
C HIS A 44 -21.31 12.39 -17.49
N ASP A 45 -20.39 11.63 -18.07
CA ASP A 45 -20.43 11.25 -19.48
C ASP A 45 -21.03 9.85 -19.63
N GLY A 46 -22.37 9.82 -19.77
CA GLY A 46 -23.20 8.61 -19.93
C GLY A 46 -22.99 7.79 -21.23
N VAL A 47 -21.77 7.72 -21.75
CA VAL A 47 -21.47 7.16 -23.09
C VAL A 47 -20.67 5.83 -23.02
N TRP A 48 -20.26 5.35 -21.84
CA TRP A 48 -19.15 4.38 -21.74
C TRP A 48 -19.45 3.01 -21.09
N MET A 49 -20.71 2.62 -20.88
CA MET A 49 -21.02 1.48 -19.99
C MET A 49 -20.45 0.11 -20.38
N GLU A 50 -20.22 -0.19 -21.66
CA GLU A 50 -19.70 -1.53 -22.06
C GLU A 50 -18.17 -1.63 -22.06
N SER A 51 -17.42 -0.62 -22.55
CA SER A 51 -15.95 -0.67 -22.58
C SER A 51 -15.29 -0.36 -21.23
N HIS A 52 -15.98 0.37 -20.34
CA HIS A 52 -15.40 0.76 -19.05
C HIS A 52 -15.28 -0.42 -18.08
N TRP A 53 -16.16 -1.43 -18.18
CA TRP A 53 -16.12 -2.55 -17.24
C TRP A 53 -14.90 -3.44 -17.44
N GLU A 54 -14.54 -3.73 -18.70
CA GLU A 54 -13.33 -4.47 -19.04
C GLU A 54 -12.07 -3.72 -18.58
N GLU A 55 -12.00 -2.41 -18.82
CA GLU A 55 -10.90 -1.57 -18.35
C GLU A 55 -10.79 -1.54 -16.82
N VAL A 56 -11.92 -1.44 -16.11
CA VAL A 56 -11.96 -1.44 -14.64
C VAL A 56 -11.51 -2.79 -14.09
N VAL A 57 -11.92 -3.90 -14.70
CA VAL A 57 -11.48 -5.24 -14.30
C VAL A 57 -9.99 -5.43 -14.54
N LEU A 58 -9.49 -5.10 -15.73
CA LEU A 58 -8.06 -5.18 -16.06
C LEU A 58 -7.21 -4.30 -15.13
N HIS A 59 -7.66 -3.08 -14.87
CA HIS A 59 -6.99 -2.17 -13.94
C HIS A 59 -7.00 -2.73 -12.51
N SER A 60 -8.13 -3.28 -12.05
CA SER A 60 -8.24 -3.89 -10.73
C SER A 60 -7.31 -5.09 -10.56
N LEU A 61 -7.21 -5.94 -11.58
CA LEU A 61 -6.24 -7.05 -11.61
C LEU A 61 -4.80 -6.56 -11.57
N PHE A 62 -4.47 -5.56 -12.38
CA PHE A 62 -3.15 -4.95 -12.39
C PHE A 62 -2.79 -4.39 -11.00
N VAL A 63 -3.70 -3.63 -10.39
CA VAL A 63 -3.52 -3.07 -9.04
C VAL A 63 -3.34 -4.18 -8.00
N LEU A 64 -4.19 -5.21 -8.01
CA LEU A 64 -4.08 -6.33 -7.07
C LEU A 64 -2.76 -7.10 -7.21
N LEU A 65 -2.23 -7.22 -8.42
CA LEU A 65 -0.95 -7.87 -8.68
C LEU A 65 0.25 -6.99 -8.31
N PHE A 66 0.17 -5.67 -8.50
CA PHE A 66 1.32 -4.77 -8.29
C PHE A 66 1.43 -4.22 -6.86
N THR A 67 0.33 -4.01 -6.14
CA THR A 67 0.38 -3.46 -4.77
C THR A 67 1.12 -4.34 -3.75
N PRO A 68 1.19 -5.69 -3.86
CA PRO A 68 2.06 -6.51 -3.01
C PRO A 68 3.53 -6.18 -3.19
N PHE A 69 4.00 -5.97 -4.42
CA PHE A 69 5.40 -5.60 -4.69
C PHE A 69 5.73 -4.22 -4.10
N ILE A 70 4.84 -3.24 -4.28
CA ILE A 70 4.98 -1.91 -3.68
C ILE A 70 5.02 -2.01 -2.15
N SER A 71 4.14 -2.82 -1.57
CA SER A 71 4.08 -3.04 -0.12
C SER A 71 5.35 -3.72 0.42
N LEU A 72 5.94 -4.63 -0.36
CA LEU A 72 7.20 -5.28 -0.03
C LEU A 72 8.38 -4.29 -0.07
N VAL A 73 8.45 -3.43 -1.08
CA VAL A 73 9.45 -2.36 -1.14
C VAL A 73 9.28 -1.40 0.03
N SER A 74 8.05 -1.00 0.34
CA SER A 74 7.74 -0.15 1.50
C SER A 74 8.19 -0.77 2.82
N TRP A 75 7.97 -2.07 3.02
CA TRP A 75 8.48 -2.80 4.18
C TRP A 75 10.01 -2.69 4.28
N ASN A 76 10.73 -2.97 3.20
CA ASN A 76 12.20 -2.92 3.19
C ASN A 76 12.74 -1.51 3.49
N LEU A 77 12.11 -0.47 2.95
CA LEU A 77 12.50 0.93 3.23
C LEU A 77 12.28 1.31 4.71
N ARG A 78 11.16 0.89 5.29
CA ARG A 78 10.87 1.12 6.71
C ARG A 78 11.81 0.34 7.62
N GLU A 79 12.12 -0.89 7.24
CA GLU A 79 13.03 -1.76 7.96
C GLU A 79 14.47 -1.21 7.95
N ALA A 80 14.94 -0.72 6.79
CA ALA A 80 16.23 -0.03 6.69
C ALA A 80 16.26 1.24 7.54
N SER A 81 15.18 2.03 7.52
CA SER A 81 15.03 3.24 8.33
C SER A 81 15.04 2.95 9.83
N TYR A 82 14.39 1.86 10.23
CA TYR A 82 14.35 1.39 11.62
C TYR A 82 15.74 0.96 12.10
N LYS A 83 16.46 0.13 11.32
CA LYS A 83 17.84 -0.27 11.64
C LYS A 83 18.78 0.93 11.77
N LYS A 84 18.67 1.90 10.85
CA LYS A 84 19.43 3.15 10.89
C LYS A 84 19.11 3.98 12.14
N ALA A 85 17.84 4.04 12.55
CA ALA A 85 17.43 4.73 13.76
C ALA A 85 17.96 4.04 15.03
N LEU A 86 17.93 2.70 15.08
CA LEU A 86 18.47 1.94 16.21
C LEU A 86 19.99 2.18 16.38
N LYS A 87 20.75 2.09 15.28
CA LYS A 87 22.21 2.34 15.30
C LYS A 87 22.57 3.74 15.82
N ARG A 88 21.77 4.75 15.48
CA ARG A 88 21.95 6.12 15.98
C ARG A 88 21.70 6.25 17.48
N ARG A 89 20.88 5.39 18.07
CA ARG A 89 20.61 5.38 19.52
C ARG A 89 21.67 4.62 20.29
N THR A 90 22.20 3.53 19.75
CA THR A 90 23.28 2.77 20.39
C THR A 90 24.61 3.54 20.40
N ASN A 91 24.86 4.39 19.41
CA ASN A 91 26.03 5.27 19.35
C ASN A 91 25.85 6.59 20.13
N ARG A 92 24.78 6.73 20.91
CA ARG A 92 24.49 7.92 21.72
C ARG A 92 24.65 7.56 23.19
#